data_AF-A0A0F9AJK7-F1
#
_entry.id   AF-A0A0F9AJK7-F1
#
_cell.length_a   1.000
_cell.length_b   1.000
_cell.length_c   1.000
_cell.angle_alpha   90.00
_cell.angle_beta   90.00
_cell.angle_gamma   90.00
#
_symmetry.space_group_name_H-M   'P 1'
#
loop_
_entity.id
_entity.type
_entity.pdbx_description
1 polymer ?
#
loop_
_entity_poly.entity_id
_entity_poly.type
_entity_poly.pdbx_seq_one_letter_code
_entity_poly.pdbx_strand_id
1 'polypeptide(L)'
;MAGKNVMTSKKRVLTAINLEEPDRVPLFITITPQVAEKLSEHLGISTYTHPDSPLSENRISYTELLIHLGNDIVGIGACAPENRPTREVEEGVFINEWQIKFRKSGYYTEMIEHPLARVDSVA
;
A
#
# COMPACT_ATOMS: atom_id res chain seq x y z
N MET A 1 -11.22 -38.59 -0.39
CA MET A 1 -10.07 -37.67 -0.50
C MET A 1 -9.84 -37.10 0.89
N ALA A 2 -8.67 -37.31 1.48
CA ALA A 2 -8.35 -36.77 2.79
C ALA A 2 -8.40 -35.24 2.71
N GLY A 3 -9.22 -34.60 3.55
CA GLY A 3 -9.32 -33.15 3.59
C GLY A 3 -7.94 -32.57 3.92
N LYS A 4 -7.36 -31.79 2.99
CA LYS A 4 -6.15 -31.02 3.28
C LYS A 4 -6.43 -30.21 4.54
N ASN A 5 -5.63 -30.38 5.58
CA ASN A 5 -5.64 -29.51 6.75
C ASN A 5 -5.31 -28.09 6.27
N VAL A 6 -6.34 -27.27 6.06
CA VAL A 6 -6.18 -25.91 5.57
C VAL A 6 -5.46 -25.11 6.65
N MET A 7 -4.29 -24.56 6.30
CA MET A 7 -3.51 -23.71 7.19
C MET A 7 -4.14 -22.31 7.26
N THR A 8 -3.93 -21.61 8.38
CA THR A 8 -4.20 -20.16 8.41
C THR A 8 -3.15 -19.42 7.60
N SER A 9 -3.45 -18.22 7.12
CA SER A 9 -2.49 -17.36 6.39
C SER A 9 -1.17 -17.20 7.15
N LYS A 10 -1.25 -16.88 8.45
CA LYS A 10 -0.07 -16.77 9.32
C LYS A 10 0.75 -18.05 9.36
N LYS A 11 0.10 -19.22 9.58
CA LYS A 11 0.81 -20.49 9.65
C LYS A 11 1.47 -20.83 8.31
N ARG A 12 0.75 -20.64 7.20
CA ARG A 12 1.23 -20.88 5.84
C ARG A 12 2.49 -20.08 5.52
N VAL A 13 2.49 -18.78 5.83
CA VAL A 13 3.64 -17.89 5.61
C VAL A 13 4.82 -18.31 6.48
N LEU A 14 4.58 -18.59 7.77
CA LEU A 14 5.64 -19.01 8.69
C LEU A 14 6.24 -20.37 8.32
N THR A 15 5.45 -21.33 7.83
CA THR A 15 5.96 -22.60 7.32
C THR A 15 6.85 -22.36 6.09
N ALA A 16 6.37 -21.59 5.12
CA ALA A 16 7.12 -21.31 3.90
C ALA A 16 8.45 -20.55 4.15
N ILE A 17 8.46 -19.53 5.02
CA ILE A 17 9.69 -18.75 5.31
C ILE A 17 10.73 -19.58 6.09
N ASN A 18 10.30 -20.62 6.80
CA ASN A 18 11.18 -21.58 7.45
C ASN A 18 11.59 -22.76 6.54
N LEU A 19 11.34 -22.65 5.22
CA LEU A 19 11.71 -23.64 4.21
C LEU A 19 11.02 -25.02 4.38
N GLU A 20 9.84 -25.02 5.00
CA GLU A 20 8.98 -26.20 5.12
C GLU A 20 7.84 -26.16 4.08
N GLU A 21 7.23 -27.31 3.76
CA GLU A 21 6.14 -27.39 2.77
C GLU A 21 4.79 -26.93 3.37
N PRO A 22 4.19 -25.82 2.89
CA PRO A 22 2.86 -25.40 3.29
C PRO A 22 1.75 -26.13 2.51
N ASP A 23 0.49 -25.95 2.91
CA ASP A 23 -0.67 -26.51 2.19
C ASP A 23 -0.88 -25.95 0.76
N ARG A 24 -0.41 -24.71 0.53
CA ARG A 24 -0.22 -24.02 -0.76
C ARG A 24 0.83 -22.90 -0.65
N VAL A 25 1.30 -22.39 -1.79
CA VAL A 25 2.19 -21.21 -1.84
C VAL A 25 1.47 -20.00 -1.20
N PRO A 26 2.10 -19.27 -0.25
CA PRO A 26 1.56 -18.02 0.29
C PRO A 26 1.47 -16.93 -0.78
N LEU A 27 0.41 -16.12 -0.74
CA LEU A 27 0.17 -15.04 -1.70
C LEU A 27 0.35 -13.67 -1.04
N PHE A 28 1.07 -12.80 -1.73
CA PHE A 28 1.10 -11.37 -1.45
C PHE A 28 1.00 -10.61 -2.77
N ILE A 29 -0.18 -10.03 -3.01
CA ILE A 29 -0.48 -9.25 -4.20
C ILE A 29 -0.82 -7.82 -3.79
N THR A 30 -0.39 -6.88 -4.61
CA THR A 30 -0.72 -5.46 -4.52
C THR A 30 -1.38 -5.02 -5.82
N ILE A 31 -2.30 -4.06 -5.77
CA ILE A 31 -3.05 -3.59 -6.93
C ILE A 31 -3.04 -2.07 -6.99
N THR A 32 -3.23 -1.51 -8.19
CA THR A 32 -3.35 -0.06 -8.34
C THR A 32 -4.71 0.43 -7.81
N PRO A 33 -4.81 1.69 -7.36
CA PRO A 33 -6.06 2.27 -6.89
C PRO A 33 -7.26 2.07 -7.82
N GLN A 34 -7.06 2.20 -9.12
CA GLN A 34 -8.13 2.10 -10.12
C GLN A 34 -8.68 0.67 -10.27
N VAL A 35 -7.83 -0.34 -10.05
CA VAL A 35 -8.25 -1.73 -10.03
C VAL A 35 -8.95 -2.05 -8.70
N ALA A 36 -8.41 -1.53 -7.59
CA ALA A 36 -9.00 -1.71 -6.27
C ALA A 36 -10.42 -1.14 -6.19
N GLU A 37 -10.63 0.07 -6.71
CA GLU A 37 -11.94 0.73 -6.75
C GLU A 37 -12.98 -0.13 -7.48
N LYS A 38 -12.66 -0.58 -8.71
CA LYS A 38 -13.56 -1.43 -9.51
C LYS A 38 -13.86 -2.78 -8.85
N LEU A 39 -12.86 -3.40 -8.23
CA LEU A 39 -13.04 -4.68 -7.53
C LEU A 39 -13.88 -4.50 -6.27
N SER A 40 -13.63 -3.45 -5.49
CA SER A 40 -14.40 -3.11 -4.29
C SER A 40 -15.87 -2.87 -4.62
N GLU A 41 -16.17 -2.10 -5.68
CA GLU A 41 -17.53 -1.89 -6.17
C GLU A 41 -18.21 -3.22 -6.56
N HIS A 42 -17.51 -4.06 -7.34
CA HIS A 42 -18.04 -5.34 -7.79
C HIS A 42 -18.32 -6.31 -6.64
N LEU A 43 -17.49 -6.30 -5.61
CA LEU A 43 -17.58 -7.20 -4.45
C LEU A 43 -18.40 -6.63 -3.30
N GLY A 44 -18.88 -5.39 -3.39
CA GLY A 44 -19.64 -4.72 -2.33
C GLY A 44 -18.80 -4.38 -1.09
N ILE A 45 -17.50 -4.16 -1.25
CA ILE A 45 -16.59 -3.77 -0.16
C ILE A 45 -16.53 -2.24 -0.11
N SER A 46 -17.18 -1.63 0.87
CA SER A 46 -17.33 -0.17 0.96
C SER A 46 -16.26 0.52 1.81
N THR A 47 -15.49 -0.24 2.60
CA THR A 47 -14.48 0.30 3.51
C THR A 47 -13.19 -0.47 3.38
N TYR A 48 -12.11 0.27 3.15
CA TYR A 48 -10.75 -0.25 3.16
C TYR A 48 -9.77 0.79 3.69
N THR A 49 -8.68 0.31 4.27
CA THR A 49 -7.59 1.12 4.79
C THR A 49 -6.84 1.78 3.63
N HIS A 50 -6.60 3.08 3.76
CA HIS A 50 -5.87 3.89 2.80
C HIS A 50 -4.85 4.79 3.53
N PRO A 51 -3.59 4.36 3.65
CA PRO A 51 -2.54 5.12 4.33
C PRO A 51 -2.19 6.44 3.64
N ASP A 52 -1.74 7.39 4.44
CA ASP A 52 -1.11 8.64 3.98
C ASP A 52 0.37 8.37 3.63
N SER A 53 0.58 7.85 2.42
CA SER A 53 1.90 7.64 1.83
C SER A 53 1.81 7.75 0.30
N PRO A 54 1.99 8.95 -0.28
CA PRO A 54 1.81 9.19 -1.72
C PRO A 54 2.63 8.28 -2.64
N LEU A 55 3.76 7.75 -2.15
CA LEU A 55 4.66 6.86 -2.91
C LEU A 55 4.48 5.38 -2.60
N SER A 56 3.73 5.03 -1.54
CA SER A 56 3.54 3.63 -1.11
C SER A 56 2.08 3.17 -1.16
N GLU A 57 1.15 4.04 -1.58
CA GLU A 57 -0.28 3.77 -1.65
C GLU A 57 -0.60 2.40 -2.27
N ASN A 58 -0.01 2.06 -3.41
CA ASN A 58 -0.26 0.76 -4.05
C ASN A 58 0.22 -0.46 -3.24
N ARG A 59 1.17 -0.30 -2.31
CA ARG A 59 1.79 -1.40 -1.55
C ARG A 59 1.17 -1.64 -0.18
N ILE A 60 0.58 -0.61 0.40
CA ILE A 60 0.10 -0.62 1.80
C ILE A 60 -1.37 -0.21 1.95
N SER A 61 -2.10 -0.01 0.84
CA SER A 61 -3.55 0.24 0.80
C SER A 61 -4.37 -1.02 0.50
N TYR A 62 -5.69 -0.91 0.67
CA TYR A 62 -6.69 -1.91 0.24
C TYR A 62 -6.60 -3.26 0.98
N THR A 63 -6.11 -3.25 2.21
CA THR A 63 -5.88 -4.44 3.04
C THR A 63 -7.11 -5.35 3.12
N GLU A 64 -8.29 -4.79 3.35
CA GLU A 64 -9.55 -5.52 3.55
C GLU A 64 -10.00 -6.21 2.26
N LEU A 65 -9.89 -5.51 1.12
CA LEU A 65 -10.14 -6.08 -0.20
C LEU A 65 -9.15 -7.21 -0.49
N LEU A 66 -7.86 -6.99 -0.25
CA LEU A 66 -6.82 -7.98 -0.56
C LEU A 66 -6.92 -9.21 0.34
N ILE A 67 -7.25 -9.04 1.62
CA ILE A 67 -7.55 -10.15 2.54
C ILE A 67 -8.78 -10.93 2.03
N HIS A 68 -9.82 -10.23 1.60
CA HIS A 68 -11.02 -10.87 1.03
C HIS A 68 -10.68 -11.70 -0.23
N LEU A 69 -9.73 -11.24 -1.05
CA LEU A 69 -9.24 -11.93 -2.24
C LEU A 69 -8.20 -13.03 -1.94
N GLY A 70 -7.86 -13.25 -0.65
CA GLY A 70 -7.02 -14.37 -0.22
C GLY A 70 -5.53 -14.05 -0.05
N ASN A 71 -5.13 -12.78 0.06
CA ASN A 71 -3.77 -12.45 0.49
C ASN A 71 -3.46 -13.08 1.84
N ASP A 72 -2.27 -13.66 1.96
CA ASP A 72 -1.78 -14.23 3.21
C ASP A 72 -0.97 -13.22 4.05
N ILE A 73 -0.59 -12.10 3.44
CA ILE A 73 0.31 -11.09 3.98
C ILE A 73 -0.33 -9.71 3.83
N VAL A 74 -0.16 -8.87 4.85
CA VAL A 74 -0.51 -7.45 4.84
C VAL A 74 0.78 -6.64 4.79
N GLY A 75 0.92 -5.81 3.75
CA GLY A 75 2.02 -4.85 3.65
C GLY A 75 1.77 -3.68 4.60
N ILE A 76 2.80 -3.26 5.33
CA ILE A 76 2.76 -2.07 6.19
C ILE A 76 3.94 -1.16 5.86
N GLY A 77 3.82 0.12 6.18
CA GLY A 77 4.87 1.10 5.93
C GLY A 77 4.76 2.30 6.86
N ALA A 78 5.84 3.07 6.96
CA ALA A 78 5.80 4.36 7.63
C ALA A 78 4.88 5.31 6.87
N CYS A 79 3.97 5.94 7.60
CA CYS A 79 3.03 6.93 7.08
C CYS A 79 3.36 8.30 7.69
N ALA A 80 2.80 9.35 7.11
CA ALA A 80 2.92 10.69 7.67
C ALA A 80 2.43 10.71 9.14
N PRO A 81 3.08 11.47 10.03
CA PRO A 81 2.64 11.58 11.42
C PRO A 81 1.31 12.34 11.49
N GLU A 82 0.47 12.00 12.48
CA GLU A 82 -0.88 12.57 12.63
C GLU A 82 -0.92 14.11 12.69
N ASN A 83 0.14 14.73 13.23
CA ASN A 83 0.24 16.19 13.35
C ASN A 83 0.81 16.88 12.10
N ARG A 84 1.30 16.14 11.10
CA ARG A 84 1.76 16.64 9.80
C ARG A 84 1.37 15.69 8.67
N PRO A 85 0.06 15.51 8.40
CA PRO A 85 -0.38 14.71 7.26
C PRO A 85 -0.03 15.39 5.93
N THR A 86 -0.05 14.62 4.85
CA THR A 86 -0.07 15.16 3.50
C THR A 86 -1.30 16.03 3.33
N ARG A 87 -1.11 17.25 2.84
CA ARG A 87 -2.19 18.23 2.66
C ARG A 87 -2.07 18.93 1.33
N GLU A 88 -3.21 19.34 0.80
CA GLU A 88 -3.26 20.19 -0.38
C GLU A 88 -2.78 21.62 -0.02
N VAL A 89 -1.95 22.20 -0.87
CA VAL A 89 -1.40 23.57 -0.71
C VAL A 89 -1.83 24.52 -1.81
N GLU A 90 -2.07 23.97 -3.00
CA GLU A 90 -2.58 24.64 -4.19
C GLU A 90 -3.42 23.62 -4.94
N GLU A 91 -4.27 24.04 -5.88
CA GLU A 91 -5.15 23.13 -6.63
C GLU A 91 -4.35 21.97 -7.27
N GLY A 92 -4.61 20.75 -6.79
CA GLY A 92 -3.94 19.52 -7.27
C GLY A 92 -2.47 19.40 -6.87
N VAL A 93 -1.97 20.26 -5.96
CA VAL A 93 -0.62 20.21 -5.41
C VAL A 93 -0.67 19.86 -3.93
N PHE A 94 0.02 18.79 -3.56
CA PHE A 94 0.08 18.27 -2.21
C PHE A 94 1.47 18.47 -1.62
N ILE A 95 1.57 18.69 -0.32
CA ILE A 95 2.84 18.72 0.42
C ILE A 95 2.81 17.70 1.55
N ASN A 96 3.90 16.97 1.75
CA ASN A 96 4.05 16.03 2.85
C ASN A 96 4.87 16.59 4.02
N GLU A 97 5.10 15.77 5.05
CA GLU A 97 5.86 16.09 6.25
C GLU A 97 7.34 16.44 5.98
N TRP A 98 7.88 15.98 4.85
CA TRP A 98 9.23 16.26 4.37
C TRP A 98 9.32 17.52 3.50
N GLN A 99 8.22 18.27 3.35
CA GLN A 99 8.13 19.44 2.50
C GLN A 99 8.38 19.15 1.01
N ILE A 100 8.15 17.90 0.59
CA ILE A 100 8.15 17.52 -0.82
C ILE A 100 6.77 17.85 -1.37
N LYS A 101 6.74 18.52 -2.53
CA LYS A 101 5.48 18.80 -3.24
C LYS A 101 5.24 17.76 -4.32
N PHE A 102 3.99 17.35 -4.43
CA PHE A 102 3.53 16.37 -5.39
C PHE A 102 2.40 16.93 -6.24
N ARG A 103 2.27 16.42 -7.46
CA ARG A 103 1.12 16.66 -8.33
C ARG A 103 0.70 15.36 -9.00
N LYS A 104 -0.60 15.16 -9.13
CA LYS A 104 -1.14 14.05 -9.92
C LYS A 104 -0.90 14.30 -11.41
N SER A 105 -0.21 13.38 -12.07
CA SER A 105 0.03 13.37 -13.51
C SER A 105 -0.49 12.05 -14.08
N GLY A 106 -1.67 12.08 -14.70
CA GLY A 106 -2.37 10.87 -15.13
C GLY A 106 -2.71 9.95 -13.95
N TYR A 107 -2.14 8.74 -13.95
CA TYR A 107 -2.32 7.74 -12.88
C TYR A 107 -1.30 7.84 -11.75
N TYR A 108 -0.27 8.67 -11.90
CA TYR A 108 0.85 8.73 -10.96
C TYR A 108 0.82 10.02 -10.14
N THR A 109 1.37 9.93 -8.94
CA THR A 109 1.68 11.08 -8.10
C THR A 109 3.16 11.37 -8.26
N GLU A 110 3.48 12.49 -8.91
CA GLU A 110 4.84 12.85 -9.26
C GLU A 110 5.38 13.90 -8.28
N MET A 111 6.65 13.77 -7.89
CA MET A 111 7.36 14.80 -7.15
C MET A 111 7.68 15.98 -8.08
N ILE A 112 7.25 17.18 -7.70
CA ILE A 112 7.46 18.41 -8.48
C ILE A 112 8.43 19.39 -7.82
N GLU A 113 8.62 19.30 -6.50
CA GLU A 113 9.54 20.13 -5.73
C GLU A 113 10.00 19.36 -4.50
N HIS A 114 11.26 19.54 -4.08
CA HIS A 114 11.77 19.00 -2.82
C HIS A 114 12.77 19.97 -2.19
N PRO A 115 12.97 19.96 -0.86
CA PRO A 115 13.80 20.95 -0.17
C PRO A 115 15.25 21.03 -0.66
N LEU A 116 15.77 19.91 -1.17
CA LEU A 116 17.16 19.80 -1.62
C LEU A 116 17.34 20.01 -3.14
N ALA A 117 16.31 20.49 -3.86
CA ALA A 117 16.34 20.59 -5.33
C ALA A 117 17.43 21.53 -5.88
N ARG A 118 18.01 22.38 -5.04
CA ARG A 118 19.02 23.39 -5.41
C ARG A 118 20.26 23.36 -4.51
N VAL A 119 20.52 22.23 -3.87
CA VAL A 119 21.71 22.07 -3.02
C VAL A 119 22.92 21.83 -3.92
N ASP A 120 23.93 22.68 -3.78
CA ASP A 120 25.21 22.62 -4.51
C ASP A 120 26.41 22.29 -3.61
N SER A 121 26.21 22.34 -2.29
CA SER A 121 27.24 22.11 -1.28
C SER A 121 26.61 21.60 0.02
N VAL A 122 27.43 20.95 0.85
CA VAL A 122 27.08 20.56 2.23
C VAL A 122 28.11 21.18 3.17
N ALA A 123 27.68 21.54 4.38
CA ALA A 123 28.55 22.14 5.40
C ALA A 123 29.53 21.13 6.01
#